data_AF-A0A920L7G0-F1
#
_entry.id   AF-A0A920L7G0-F1
#
_cell.length_a   1.000
_cell.length_b   1.000
_cell.length_c   1.000
_cell.angle_alpha   90.00
_cell.angle_beta   90.00
_cell.angle_gamma   90.00
#
_symmetry.space_group_name_H-M   'P 1'
#
loop_
_entity.id
_entity.type
_entity.pdbx_description
1 polymer ?
#
loop_
_entity_poly.entity_id
_entity_poly.type
_entity_poly.pdbx_seq_one_letter_code
_entity_poly.pdbx_strand_id
1 'polypeptide(L)' 'MKIIIIGAGQVGSALSTNLVREGNDVTLIDTRQDLLEKFQKN' A
#
# COMPACT_ATOMS: atom_id res chain seq x y z
N MET A 1 13.44 -2.04 -4.06
CA MET A 1 12.91 -2.86 -5.19
C MET A 1 11.53 -2.34 -5.58
N LYS A 2 10.93 -2.79 -6.71
CA LYS A 2 9.53 -2.49 -7.06
C LYS A 2 8.62 -3.64 -6.63
N ILE A 3 7.57 -3.34 -5.87
CA ILE A 3 6.68 -4.35 -5.27
C ILE A 3 5.23 -3.95 -5.55
N ILE A 4 4.40 -4.92 -5.93
CA ILE A 4 2.96 -4.75 -6.12
C ILE A 4 2.23 -5.57 -5.06
N ILE A 5 1.29 -4.95 -4.35
CA ILE A 5 0.43 -5.59 -3.36
C ILE A 5 -1.02 -5.45 -3.82
N ILE A 6 -1.76 -6.56 -3.85
CA ILE A 6 -3.18 -6.60 -4.17
C ILE A 6 -3.96 -6.86 -2.86
N GLY A 7 -4.70 -5.85 -2.42
CA GLY A 7 -5.45 -5.79 -1.17
C GLY A 7 -4.87 -4.78 -0.18
N ALA A 8 -5.60 -3.70 0.07
CA ALA A 8 -5.31 -2.62 1.03
C ALA A 8 -6.01 -2.83 2.39
N GLY A 9 -6.44 -4.06 2.70
CA GLY A 9 -6.96 -4.42 4.02
C GLY A 9 -5.90 -4.30 5.12
N GLN A 10 -6.19 -4.82 6.32
CA GLN A 10 -5.29 -4.68 7.47
C GLN A 10 -3.86 -5.19 7.21
N VAL A 11 -3.74 -6.38 6.61
CA VAL A 11 -2.43 -6.99 6.33
C VAL A 11 -1.68 -6.23 5.23
N GLY A 12 -2.34 -5.96 4.10
CA GLY A 12 -1.69 -5.29 2.97
C GLY A 12 -1.27 -3.85 3.28
N SER A 13 -2.07 -3.12 4.07
CA SER A 13 -1.73 -1.79 4.57
C SER A 13 -0.51 -1.79 5.50
N ALA A 14 -0.44 -2.74 6.43
CA ALA A 14 0.69 -2.86 7.35
C ALA A 14 1.97 -3.26 6.60
N LEU A 15 1.85 -4.21 5.67
CA LEU A 15 2.95 -4.66 4.83
C LEU A 15 3.48 -3.54 3.93
N SER A 16 2.60 -2.81 3.24
CA SER A 16 3.01 -1.70 2.37
C SER A 16 3.77 -0.63 3.17
N THR A 17 3.29 -0.29 4.37
CA THR A 17 3.93 0.69 5.25
C THR A 17 5.35 0.28 5.64
N ASN A 18 5.56 -0.98 5.99
CA ASN A 18 6.89 -1.49 6.35
C ASN A 18 7.83 -1.51 5.14
N LEU A 19 7.37 -1.99 3.99
CA LEU A 19 8.19 -2.08 2.78
C LEU A 19 8.62 -0.71 2.26
N VAL A 20 7.74 0.29 2.34
CA VAL A 20 8.09 1.69 2.01
C VAL A 20 9.16 2.22 2.95
N ARG A 21 9.07 1.92 4.26
CA ARG A 21 10.10 2.32 5.26
C ARG A 21 11.46 1.69 4.99
N GLU A 22 11.48 0.50 4.38
CA GLU A 22 12.71 -0.17 3.94
C GLU A 22 13.27 0.39 2.62
N GLY A 23 12.66 1.43 2.04
CA GLY A 23 13.12 2.06 0.81
C GLY A 23 12.65 1.36 -0.47
N ASN A 24 11.58 0.56 -0.40
CA ASN A 24 10.97 -0.04 -1.59
C ASN A 24 9.94 0.89 -2.23
N ASP A 25 9.85 0.80 -3.55
CA ASP A 25 8.80 1.42 -4.37
C ASP A 25 7.60 0.46 -4.39
N VAL A 26 6.51 0.82 -3.72
CA VAL A 26 5.36 -0.06 -3.48
C VAL A 26 4.12 0.52 -4.15
N THR A 27 3.51 -0.26 -5.03
CA THR A 27 2.17 0.02 -5.58
C THR A 27 1.14 -0.85 -4.87
N LEU A 28 0.17 -0.22 -4.20
CA LEU A 28 -0.93 -0.89 -3.52
C LEU A 28 -2.21 -0.77 -4.35
N ILE A 29 -2.84 -1.90 -4.67
CA ILE A 29 -4.05 -1.98 -5.49
C ILE A 29 -5.17 -2.57 -4.64
N ASP A 30 -6.34 -1.95 -4.64
CA ASP A 30 -7.57 -2.50 -4.06
C ASP A 30 -8.76 -2.03 -4.92
N THR A 31 -9.87 -2.77 -4.88
CA THR A 31 -11.13 -2.35 -5.52
C THR A 31 -11.91 -1.37 -4.67
N ARG A 32 -11.59 -1.27 -3.38
CA ARG A 32 -12.21 -0.37 -2.40
C ARG A 32 -11.44 0.93 -2.29
N GLN A 33 -11.99 1.97 -2.88
CA GLN A 33 -11.37 3.30 -2.91
C GLN A 33 -11.20 3.91 -1.51
N ASP A 34 -12.14 3.69 -0.59
CA ASP A 34 -12.09 4.17 0.80
C ASP A 34 -10.85 3.69 1.56
N LEU A 35 -10.32 2.51 1.20
CA LEU A 35 -9.06 2.02 1.77
C LEU A 35 -7.84 2.73 1.20
N LEU A 36 -7.87 3.05 -0.10
CA LEU A 36 -6.75 3.65 -0.82
C LEU A 36 -6.60 5.14 -0.52
N GLU A 37 -7.69 5.84 -0.19
CA GLU A 37 -7.68 7.26 0.19
C GLU A 37 -6.73 7.56 1.36
N LYS A 38 -6.50 6.59 2.25
CA LYS A 38 -5.55 6.73 3.38
C LYS A 38 -4.09 6.90 2.92
N PHE A 39 -3.78 6.45 1.72
CA PHE A 39 -2.44 6.45 1.12
C PHE A 39 -2.27 7.50 0.03
N GLN A 40 -3.36 8.17 -0.37
CA GLN A 40 -3.35 9.29 -1.29
C GLN A 40 -3.39 10.59 -0.47
N LYS A 41 -2.22 11.19 -0.20
CA LYS A 41 -2.13 12.56 0.33
C LYS A 41 -1.26 13.42 -0.57
N ASN A 42 -1.75 14.64 -0.79
CA ASN A 42 -1.14 15.74 -1.57
C ASN A 42 0.34 15.93 -1.33
#